data_AF-A0A6G6SP58-F1
#
_entry.id   AF-A0A6G6SP58-F1
#
_cell.length_a   1.000
_cell.length_b   1.000
_cell.length_c   1.000
_cell.angle_alpha   90.00
_cell.angle_beta   90.00
_cell.angle_gamma   90.00
#
_symmetry.space_group_name_H-M   'P 1'
#
loop_
_entity.id
_entity.type
_entity.pdbx_description
1 polymer ?
#
loop_
_entity_poly.entity_id
_entity_poly.type
_entity_poly.pdbx_seq_one_letter_code
_entity_poly.pdbx_strand_id
1 'polypeptide(L)'
;MTINNLKAINDRYIAEERRKAVIERAELKANVYESAKRLFQLAEDDDYVKRSDGYIDVILTGCNIHTFLNLTKHSGLFKDCGNKIYQHNFCNKLFMHEKLGLIGGVNFARIILS
;
A
#
# COMPACT_ATOMS: atom_id res chain seq x y z
N MET A 1 44.91 7.06 16.60
CA MET A 1 43.58 6.41 16.57
C MET A 1 43.82 4.91 16.66
N THR A 2 43.23 4.19 17.61
CA THR A 2 43.47 2.75 17.82
C THR A 2 42.47 1.90 17.05
N ILE A 3 42.82 0.64 16.76
CA ILE A 3 41.93 -0.34 16.13
C ILE A 3 40.61 -0.49 16.91
N ASN A 4 40.68 -0.43 18.25
CA ASN A 4 39.50 -0.48 19.12
C ASN A 4 38.56 0.73 18.92
N ASN A 5 39.12 1.93 18.68
CA ASN A 5 38.31 3.12 18.41
C ASN A 5 37.63 3.05 17.04
N LEU A 6 38.33 2.53 16.02
CA LEU A 6 37.76 2.32 14.68
C LEU A 6 36.60 1.31 14.70
N LYS A 7 36.77 0.21 15.44
CA LYS A 7 35.71 -0.80 15.63
C LYS A 7 34.48 -0.20 16.33
N ALA A 8 34.68 0.56 17.40
CA ALA A 8 33.58 1.20 18.12
C ALA A 8 32.78 2.18 17.26
N ILE A 9 33.46 2.94 16.39
CA ILE A 9 32.81 3.85 15.42
C ILE A 9 31.99 3.05 14.39
N ASN A 10 32.57 1.98 13.83
CA ASN A 10 31.89 1.13 12.86
C ASN A 10 30.66 0.41 13.44
N ASP A 11 30.78 -0.13 14.66
CA ASP A 11 29.68 -0.81 15.33
C ASP A 11 28.53 0.17 15.64
N ARG A 12 28.85 1.41 16.03
CA ARG A 12 27.85 2.48 16.22
C ARG A 12 27.15 2.84 14.91
N TYR A 13 27.89 2.98 13.82
CA TYR A 13 27.34 3.26 12.50
C TYR A 13 26.37 2.15 12.07
N ILE A 14 26.76 0.87 12.19
CA ILE A 14 25.90 -0.27 11.87
C ILE A 14 24.63 -0.28 12.73
N ALA A 15 24.74 0.01 14.03
CA ALA A 15 23.59 0.07 14.91
C ALA A 15 22.61 1.19 14.54
N GLU A 16 23.12 2.33 14.09
CA GLU A 16 22.32 3.47 13.65
C GLU A 16 21.58 3.17 12.34
N GLU A 17 22.27 2.58 11.36
CA GLU A 17 21.65 2.14 10.10
C GLU A 17 20.56 1.09 10.34
N ARG A 18 20.79 0.14 11.25
CA ARG A 18 19.75 -0.82 11.66
C ARG A 18 18.53 -0.14 12.29
N ARG A 19 18.74 0.89 13.12
CA ARG A 19 17.63 1.64 13.72
C ARG A 19 16.84 2.40 12.67
N LYS A 20 17.50 3.08 11.72
CA LYS A 20 16.83 3.76 10.60
C LYS A 20 15.97 2.79 9.80
N ALA A 21 16.52 1.64 9.41
CA ALA A 21 15.78 0.63 8.66
C ALA A 21 14.53 0.12 9.42
N VAL A 22 14.60 -0.02 10.75
CA VAL A 22 13.45 -0.41 11.57
C VAL A 22 12.39 0.68 11.58
N ILE A 23 12.78 1.95 11.73
CA ILE A 23 11.87 3.11 11.72
C ILE A 23 11.19 3.23 10.35
N GLU A 24 11.97 3.22 9.26
CA GLU A 24 11.44 3.28 7.89
C GLU A 24 10.42 2.16 7.63
N ARG A 25 10.71 0.94 8.07
CA ARG A 25 9.78 -0.19 7.94
C ARG A 25 8.50 0.01 8.76
N ALA A 26 8.58 0.62 9.94
CA ALA A 26 7.43 0.91 10.78
C ALA A 26 6.56 2.01 10.16
N GLU A 27 7.17 3.09 9.66
CA GLU A 27 6.48 4.18 8.96
C GLU A 27 5.79 3.68 7.69
N LEU A 28 6.47 2.84 6.91
CA LEU A 28 5.90 2.20 5.74
C LEU A 28 4.64 1.39 6.09
N LYS A 29 4.72 0.59 7.17
CA LYS A 29 3.58 -0.21 7.65
C LYS A 29 2.42 0.69 8.09
N ALA A 30 2.69 1.80 8.79
CA ALA A 30 1.67 2.76 9.20
C ALA A 30 0.98 3.41 8.00
N ASN A 31 1.74 3.86 6.99
CA ASN A 31 1.20 4.44 5.76
C ASN A 31 0.30 3.48 4.99
N VAL A 32 0.64 2.19 4.99
CA VAL A 32 -0.17 1.14 4.38
C VAL A 32 -1.50 0.96 5.13
N TYR A 33 -1.49 0.93 6.47
CA TYR A 33 -2.73 0.83 7.25
C TYR A 33 -3.64 2.03 7.05
N GLU A 34 -3.09 3.25 7.07
CA GLU A 34 -3.87 4.46 6.81
C GLU A 34 -4.45 4.46 5.40
N SER A 35 -3.70 3.97 4.40
CA SER A 35 -4.22 3.82 3.04
C SER A 35 -5.36 2.79 2.97
N ALA A 36 -5.23 1.64 3.67
CA ALA A 36 -6.30 0.65 3.73
C ALA A 36 -7.55 1.21 4.41
N LYS A 37 -7.39 1.94 5.52
CA LYS A 37 -8.48 2.61 6.23
C LYS A 37 -9.21 3.60 5.31
N ARG A 38 -8.45 4.45 4.60
CA ARG A 38 -9.02 5.41 3.65
C ARG A 38 -9.77 4.73 2.51
N LEU A 39 -9.29 3.57 2.05
CA LEU A 39 -10.00 2.79 1.05
C LEU A 39 -11.38 2.34 1.54
N PHE A 40 -11.47 1.83 2.77
CA PHE A 40 -12.76 1.41 3.34
C PHE A 40 -13.69 2.60 3.60
N GLN A 41 -13.15 3.75 4.02
CA GLN A 41 -13.95 4.98 4.14
C GLN A 41 -14.54 5.42 2.80
N LEU A 42 -13.74 5.35 1.72
CA LEU A 42 -14.24 5.62 0.37
C LEU A 42 -15.29 4.60 -0.08
N ALA A 43 -15.28 3.37 0.44
CA ALA A 43 -16.29 2.36 0.13
C ALA A 43 -17.67 2.68 0.77
N GLU A 44 -17.68 3.51 1.82
CA GLU A 44 -18.89 4.01 2.47
C GLU A 44 -19.47 5.25 1.76
N ASP A 45 -18.63 5.97 1.01
CA ASP A 45 -19.00 7.19 0.29
C ASP A 45 -19.63 6.89 -1.08
N ASP A 46 -20.83 7.42 -1.33
CA ASP A 46 -21.59 7.18 -2.56
C ASP A 46 -20.95 7.80 -3.81
N ASP A 47 -20.14 8.86 -3.65
CA ASP A 47 -19.52 9.57 -4.77
C ASP A 47 -18.37 8.79 -5.42
N TYR A 48 -17.81 7.83 -4.68
CA TYR A 48 -16.61 7.09 -5.09
C TYR A 48 -16.87 5.60 -5.29
N VAL A 49 -18.12 5.16 -5.33
CA VAL A 49 -18.44 3.73 -5.40
C VAL A 49 -19.44 3.37 -6.47
N LYS A 50 -19.21 2.20 -7.07
CA LYS A 50 -20.23 1.46 -7.80
C LYS A 50 -20.52 0.18 -7.04
N ARG A 51 -21.72 0.08 -6.48
CA ARG A 51 -22.19 -1.12 -5.78
C ARG A 51 -22.85 -2.09 -6.75
N SER A 52 -22.70 -3.36 -6.48
CA SER A 52 -23.30 -4.45 -7.26
C SER A 52 -23.59 -5.62 -6.32
N ASP A 53 -24.45 -6.54 -6.77
CA ASP A 53 -24.77 -7.74 -6.00
C ASP A 53 -23.52 -8.62 -5.89
N GLY A 54 -22.85 -8.54 -4.74
CA GLY A 54 -21.65 -9.32 -4.40
C GLY A 54 -20.33 -8.55 -4.42
N TYR A 55 -20.29 -7.28 -4.86
CA TYR A 55 -19.07 -6.48 -4.78
C TYR A 55 -19.29 -4.96 -4.73
N ILE A 56 -18.28 -4.24 -4.23
CA ILE A 56 -18.18 -2.78 -4.27
C ILE A 56 -16.92 -2.42 -5.06
N ASP A 57 -17.08 -1.66 -6.14
CA ASP A 57 -15.96 -1.03 -6.84
C ASP A 57 -15.76 0.38 -6.29
N VAL A 58 -14.66 0.59 -5.58
CA VAL A 58 -14.21 1.91 -5.11
C VAL A 58 -13.37 2.55 -6.20
N ILE A 59 -13.84 3.66 -6.75
CA ILE A 59 -13.22 4.46 -7.80
C ILE A 59 -12.12 5.33 -7.18
N LEU A 60 -10.89 5.17 -7.66
CA LEU A 60 -9.70 5.84 -7.17
C LEU A 60 -9.15 6.77 -8.26
N THR A 61 -9.52 8.06 -8.16
CA THR A 61 -9.13 9.12 -9.10
C THR A 61 -8.53 10.32 -8.35
N GLY A 62 -7.84 11.19 -9.10
CA GLY A 62 -7.28 12.43 -8.55
C GLY A 62 -6.36 12.18 -7.36
N CYS A 63 -6.59 12.89 -6.25
CA CYS A 63 -5.77 12.79 -5.04
C CYS A 63 -5.85 11.44 -4.32
N ASN A 64 -6.88 10.63 -4.56
CA ASN A 64 -7.06 9.32 -3.92
C ASN A 64 -6.25 8.21 -4.60
N ILE A 65 -5.59 8.49 -5.73
CA ILE A 65 -4.69 7.54 -6.40
C ILE A 65 -3.49 7.14 -5.52
N HIS A 66 -3.05 8.03 -4.62
CA HIS A 66 -1.95 7.73 -3.71
C HIS A 66 -2.29 6.60 -2.75
N THR A 67 -3.55 6.46 -2.36
CA THR A 67 -4.06 5.32 -1.58
C THR A 67 -3.78 4.00 -2.31
N PHE A 68 -4.05 3.94 -3.61
CA PHE A 68 -3.77 2.76 -4.45
C PHE A 68 -2.27 2.46 -4.56
N LEU A 69 -1.46 3.50 -4.84
CA LEU A 69 -0.02 3.33 -5.02
C LEU A 69 0.68 2.87 -3.74
N ASN A 70 0.26 3.40 -2.58
CA ASN A 70 0.80 2.98 -1.28
C ASN A 70 0.47 1.52 -0.97
N LEU A 71 -0.74 1.07 -1.31
CA LEU A 71 -1.17 -0.30 -1.09
C LEU A 71 -0.41 -1.28 -2.00
N THR A 72 -0.17 -0.93 -3.26
CA THR A 72 0.45 -1.82 -4.25
C THR A 72 1.99 -1.84 -4.24
N LYS A 73 2.66 -0.70 -4.03
CA LYS A 73 4.12 -0.59 -4.28
C LYS A 73 5.02 -0.96 -3.10
N HIS A 74 4.50 -1.05 -1.88
CA HIS A 74 5.38 -1.12 -0.70
C HIS A 74 4.92 -2.05 0.43
N SER A 75 3.67 -2.51 0.41
CA SER A 75 3.10 -3.20 1.56
C SER A 75 3.48 -4.68 1.66
N GLY A 76 3.81 -5.32 0.53
CA GLY A 76 3.85 -6.78 0.45
C GLY A 76 2.50 -7.46 0.78
N LEU A 77 1.43 -6.67 0.93
CA LEU A 77 0.08 -7.17 1.22
C LEU A 77 -0.65 -7.57 -0.05
N PHE A 78 -0.18 -7.15 -1.22
CA PHE A 78 -0.80 -7.49 -2.48
C PHE A 78 0.17 -8.30 -3.33
N LYS A 79 -0.37 -9.35 -3.95
CA LYS A 79 0.30 -10.13 -4.98
C LYS A 79 -0.18 -9.66 -6.34
N ASP A 80 0.76 -9.45 -7.25
CA ASP A 80 0.45 -9.23 -8.66
C ASP A 80 -0.05 -10.55 -9.28
N CYS A 81 -1.27 -10.51 -9.82
CA CYS A 81 -1.93 -11.62 -10.48
C CYS A 81 -1.87 -11.50 -12.01
N GLY A 82 -1.13 -10.52 -12.55
CA GLY A 82 -1.08 -10.19 -13.97
C GLY A 82 -2.21 -9.26 -14.39
N ASN A 83 -2.14 -8.75 -15.63
CA ASN A 83 -3.13 -7.83 -16.21
C ASN A 83 -3.43 -6.60 -15.34
N LYS A 84 -2.45 -6.15 -14.55
CA LYS A 84 -2.59 -5.04 -13.60
C LYS A 84 -3.64 -5.28 -12.50
N ILE A 85 -3.85 -6.55 -12.15
CA ILE A 85 -4.71 -6.99 -11.06
C ILE A 85 -3.82 -7.39 -9.90
N TYR A 86 -4.08 -6.78 -8.75
CA TYR A 86 -3.40 -7.06 -7.49
C TYR A 86 -4.42 -7.65 -6.51
N GLN A 87 -4.11 -8.80 -5.91
CA GLN A 87 -4.96 -9.45 -4.91
C GLN A 87 -4.33 -9.35 -3.53
N HIS A 88 -5.13 -9.07 -2.50
CA HIS A 88 -4.61 -9.02 -1.14
C HIS A 88 -4.23 -10.44 -0.63
N ASN A 89 -2.98 -10.59 -0.18
CA ASN A 89 -2.33 -11.83 0.24
C ASN A 89 -3.05 -12.57 1.38
N PHE A 90 -3.68 -11.82 2.29
CA PHE A 90 -4.40 -12.41 3.44
C PHE A 90 -5.93 -12.34 3.30
N CYS A 91 -6.42 -11.66 2.26
CA CYS A 91 -7.83 -11.39 2.06
C CYS A 91 -8.15 -11.57 0.59
N ASN A 92 -8.50 -12.80 0.21
CA ASN A 92 -8.79 -13.15 -1.18
C ASN A 92 -10.00 -12.40 -1.78
N LYS A 93 -10.67 -11.57 -0.98
CA LYS A 93 -11.85 -10.78 -1.34
C LYS A 93 -11.53 -9.35 -1.78
N LEU A 94 -10.29 -8.89 -1.63
CA LEU A 94 -9.90 -7.55 -2.06
C LEU A 94 -9.01 -7.63 -3.30
N PHE A 95 -9.48 -7.02 -4.39
CA PHE A 95 -8.75 -6.88 -5.65
C PHE A 95 -8.55 -5.43 -5.99
N MET A 96 -7.43 -5.11 -6.61
CA MET A 96 -7.05 -3.78 -7.02
C MET A 96 -6.69 -3.83 -8.50
N HIS A 97 -7.33 -2.99 -9.31
CA HIS A 97 -7.12 -2.98 -10.75
C HIS A 97 -6.68 -1.59 -11.20
N GLU A 98 -5.52 -1.53 -11.88
CA GLU A 98 -5.09 -0.33 -12.59
C GLU A 98 -5.64 -0.39 -14.02
N LYS A 99 -6.82 0.19 -14.25
CA LYS A 99 -7.36 0.32 -15.61
C LYS A 99 -6.80 1.61 -16.20
N LEU A 100 -5.89 1.46 -17.15
CA LEU A 100 -4.91 2.46 -17.57
C LEU A 100 -5.45 3.87 -17.86
N GLY A 101 -4.73 4.82 -17.25
CA GLY A 101 -4.41 6.13 -17.78
C GLY A 101 -3.49 6.86 -16.79
N LEU A 102 -2.18 6.85 -17.01
CA LEU A 102 -1.21 7.64 -16.23
C LEU A 102 -1.48 9.15 -16.31
N ILE A 103 -2.32 9.56 -17.26
CA ILE A 103 -2.88 10.89 -17.44
C ILE A 103 -4.41 10.72 -17.51
N GLY A 104 -5.09 10.79 -16.37
CA GLY A 104 -6.57 10.76 -16.32
C GLY A 104 -7.25 9.39 -16.31
N GLY A 105 -6.54 8.31 -16.00
CA GLY A 105 -7.09 6.96 -15.88
C GLY A 105 -7.83 6.72 -14.55
N VAL A 106 -8.79 5.80 -14.59
CA VAL A 106 -9.59 5.42 -13.43
C VAL A 106 -9.03 4.12 -12.85
N ASN A 107 -8.47 4.21 -11.65
CA ASN A 107 -8.13 3.02 -10.87
C ASN A 107 -9.36 2.61 -10.06
N PHE A 108 -9.49 1.34 -9.74
CA PHE A 108 -10.51 0.93 -8.78
C PHE A 108 -10.03 -0.22 -7.90
N ALA A 109 -10.55 -0.26 -6.68
CA ALA A 109 -10.44 -1.41 -5.81
C ALA A 109 -11.80 -2.09 -5.72
N ARG A 110 -11.84 -3.39 -5.98
CA ARG A 110 -13.02 -4.23 -5.84
C ARG A 110 -12.99 -4.97 -4.51
N ILE A 111 -14.00 -4.74 -3.70
CA ILE A 111 -14.26 -5.44 -2.44
C ILE A 111 -15.36 -6.47 -2.70
N ILE A 112 -15.04 -7.76 -2.61
CA ILE A 112 -16.01 -8.86 -2.72
C ILE A 112 -16.71 -9.04 -1.36
N LEU A 113 -18.05 -9.09 -1.39
CA LEU A 113 -18.89 -9.14 -0.19
C LEU A 113 -19.22 -10.57 0.28
N SER A 114 -18.89 -11.61 -0.51
CA SER A 114 -19.14 -13.03 -0.21
C SER A 114 -17.94 -13.75 0.40
#